data_AF-A0A5C1AKD4-F1
#
_entry.id   AF-A0A5C1AKD4-F1
#
_cell.length_a   1.000
_cell.length_b   1.000
_cell.length_c   1.000
_cell.angle_alpha   90.00
_cell.angle_beta   90.00
_cell.angle_gamma   90.00
#
_symmetry.space_group_name_H-M   'P 1'
#
loop_
_entity.id
_entity.type
_entity.pdbx_description
1 polymer ?
#
loop_
_entity_poly.entity_id
_entity_poly.type
_entity_poly.pdbx_seq_one_letter_code
_entity_poly.pdbx_strand_id
1 'polypeptide(L)'
;MSDPLKQSVEKIKSATATVNRVVDQLLTVVKSVEDFLCENGVGVEAHVTVCEEEVGHGQTEYTSIGYSRWEGRFRVIVSCGIGPEDDTTKPWGSWDRKMKLLTAPKLPDLLEKIAVEIEKETEAALEAASRVSAALGALTMKGGKK
;
A
#
# COMPACT_ATOMS: atom_id res chain seq x y z
N MET A 1 -32.54 27.27 -27.42
CA MET A 1 -31.40 26.37 -27.55
C MET A 1 -30.35 26.79 -26.54
N SER A 2 -30.02 25.96 -25.57
CA SER A 2 -28.99 26.28 -24.58
C SER A 2 -27.62 26.35 -25.26
N ASP A 3 -26.89 27.42 -24.99
CA ASP A 3 -25.53 27.64 -25.44
C ASP A 3 -24.62 26.44 -25.05
N PRO A 4 -24.04 25.72 -26.03
CA PRO A 4 -23.14 24.58 -25.78
C PRO A 4 -21.97 24.92 -24.85
N LEU A 5 -21.51 26.18 -24.85
CA LEU A 5 -20.45 26.64 -23.96
C LEU A 5 -20.96 26.69 -22.51
N LYS A 6 -22.16 27.23 -22.27
CA LYS A 6 -22.76 27.26 -20.93
C LYS A 6 -22.97 25.86 -20.36
N GLN A 7 -23.43 24.92 -21.18
CA GLN A 7 -23.57 23.52 -20.76
C GLN A 7 -22.23 22.91 -20.36
N SER A 8 -21.18 23.16 -21.14
CA SER A 8 -19.82 22.66 -20.84
C SER A 8 -19.28 23.23 -19.53
N VAL A 9 -19.48 24.52 -19.28
CA VAL A 9 -19.06 25.19 -18.03
C VAL A 9 -19.78 24.59 -16.82
N GLU A 10 -21.09 24.39 -16.89
CA GLU A 10 -21.86 23.79 -15.77
C GLU A 10 -21.47 22.33 -15.52
N LYS A 11 -21.19 21.56 -16.58
CA LYS A 11 -20.63 20.19 -16.45
C LYS A 11 -19.28 20.20 -15.74
N ILE A 12 -18.37 21.09 -16.10
CA ILE A 12 -17.05 21.20 -15.46
C ILE A 12 -17.19 21.53 -13.98
N LYS A 13 -18.05 22.49 -13.61
CA LYS A 13 -18.29 22.85 -12.21
C LYS A 13 -18.80 21.65 -11.41
N SER A 14 -19.84 20.99 -11.90
CA SER A 14 -20.46 19.83 -11.25
C SER A 14 -19.48 18.66 -11.10
N ALA A 15 -18.75 18.33 -12.16
CA ALA A 15 -17.76 17.26 -12.15
C ALA A 15 -16.61 17.57 -11.18
N THR A 16 -16.09 18.80 -11.18
CA THR A 16 -15.01 19.21 -10.28
C THR A 16 -15.43 19.12 -8.82
N ALA A 17 -16.63 19.60 -8.47
CA ALA A 17 -17.17 19.51 -7.12
C ALA A 17 -17.32 18.03 -6.68
N THR A 18 -17.81 17.18 -7.57
CA THR A 18 -17.96 15.74 -7.32
C THR A 18 -16.62 15.08 -7.06
N VAL A 19 -15.63 15.31 -7.93
CA VAL A 19 -14.31 14.69 -7.81
C VAL A 19 -13.61 15.14 -6.52
N ASN A 20 -13.67 16.42 -6.16
CA ASN A 20 -13.08 16.90 -4.91
C ASN A 20 -13.71 16.21 -3.69
N ARG A 21 -15.04 16.12 -3.65
CA ARG A 21 -15.75 15.40 -2.57
C ARG A 21 -15.33 13.93 -2.47
N VAL A 22 -15.17 13.24 -3.61
CA VAL A 22 -14.71 11.85 -3.64
C VAL A 22 -13.30 11.73 -3.07
N VAL A 23 -12.40 12.64 -3.40
CA VAL A 23 -11.01 12.64 -2.89
C VAL A 23 -10.98 12.85 -1.39
N ASP A 24 -11.80 13.75 -0.86
CA ASP A 24 -11.90 14.00 0.59
C ASP A 24 -12.45 12.76 1.33
N GLN A 25 -13.43 12.07 0.74
CA GLN A 25 -13.94 10.81 1.26
C GLN A 25 -12.86 9.73 1.27
N LEU A 26 -12.10 9.60 0.18
CA LEU A 26 -11.00 8.64 0.09
C LEU A 26 -9.89 8.92 1.11
N LEU A 27 -9.55 10.19 1.36
CA LEU A 27 -8.61 10.57 2.41
C LEU A 27 -9.07 10.09 3.80
N THR A 28 -10.37 10.23 4.07
CA THR A 28 -10.96 9.77 5.33
C THR A 28 -10.90 8.25 5.43
N VAL A 29 -11.27 7.53 4.36
CA VAL A 29 -11.23 6.07 4.30
C VAL A 29 -9.81 5.54 4.49
N VAL A 30 -8.82 6.08 3.76
CA VAL A 30 -7.43 5.67 3.89
C VAL A 30 -6.92 5.90 5.31
N LYS A 31 -7.26 7.03 5.92
CA LYS A 31 -6.91 7.28 7.32
C LYS A 31 -7.55 6.24 8.26
N SER A 32 -8.83 5.93 8.08
CA SER A 32 -9.50 4.89 8.88
C SER A 32 -8.87 3.51 8.72
N VAL A 33 -8.37 3.18 7.52
CA VAL A 33 -7.61 1.95 7.27
C VAL A 33 -6.28 1.97 8.00
N GLU A 34 -5.51 3.07 7.90
CA GLU A 34 -4.24 3.23 8.63
C GLU A 34 -4.44 3.09 10.15
N ASP A 35 -5.46 3.77 10.69
CA ASP A 35 -5.80 3.73 12.11
C ASP A 35 -6.18 2.29 12.54
N PHE A 36 -7.05 1.61 11.77
CA PHE A 36 -7.43 0.22 12.04
C PHE A 36 -6.24 -0.74 12.05
N LEU A 37 -5.35 -0.65 11.04
CA LEU A 37 -4.16 -1.51 10.96
C LEU A 37 -3.19 -1.22 12.11
N CYS A 38 -3.02 0.05 12.47
CA CYS A 38 -2.18 0.46 13.59
C CYS A 38 -2.73 -0.02 14.95
N GLU A 39 -4.05 0.10 15.17
CA GLU A 39 -4.72 -0.36 16.40
C GLU A 39 -4.57 -1.87 16.61
N ASN A 40 -4.54 -2.63 15.52
CA ASN A 40 -4.31 -4.08 15.55
C ASN A 40 -2.81 -4.45 15.55
N GLY A 41 -1.90 -3.47 15.56
CA GLY A 41 -0.46 -3.71 15.60
C GLY A 41 0.09 -4.36 14.32
N VAL A 42 -0.57 -4.16 13.17
CA VAL A 42 -0.13 -4.73 11.90
C VAL A 42 1.15 -4.05 11.43
N GLY A 43 2.24 -4.82 11.41
CA GLY A 43 3.59 -4.37 11.06
C GLY A 43 4.22 -5.11 9.87
N VAL A 44 3.42 -5.64 8.96
CA VAL A 44 3.89 -6.28 7.73
C VAL A 44 3.96 -5.29 6.58
N GLU A 45 4.85 -5.51 5.62
CA GLU A 45 4.91 -4.72 4.40
C GLU A 45 4.16 -5.40 3.25
N ALA A 46 3.39 -4.62 2.49
CA ALA A 46 2.60 -5.12 1.38
C ALA A 46 2.54 -4.10 0.25
N HIS A 47 2.68 -4.54 -1.00
CA HIS A 47 2.64 -3.69 -2.18
C HIS A 47 1.79 -4.33 -3.28
N VAL A 48 1.02 -3.49 -3.97
CA VAL A 48 0.18 -3.85 -5.11
C VAL A 48 0.51 -2.93 -6.28
N THR A 49 0.87 -3.53 -7.41
CA THR A 49 1.09 -2.79 -8.66
C THR A 49 -0.23 -2.21 -9.17
N VAL A 50 -0.22 -0.91 -9.46
CA VAL A 50 -1.36 -0.17 -10.01
C VAL A 50 -1.25 -0.08 -11.52
N CYS A 51 -0.06 0.28 -12.01
CA CYS A 51 0.26 0.40 -13.42
C CYS A 51 1.74 0.06 -13.61
N GLU A 52 2.06 -0.60 -14.72
CA GLU A 52 3.41 -0.95 -15.13
C GLU A 52 3.44 -0.91 -16.67
N GLU A 53 4.20 0.02 -17.23
CA GLU A 53 4.27 0.27 -18.68
C GLU A 53 5.73 0.39 -19.12
N GLU A 54 6.07 -0.23 -20.25
CA GLU A 54 7.39 -0.08 -20.87
C GLU A 54 7.46 1.27 -21.61
N VAL A 55 8.34 2.17 -21.16
CA VAL A 55 8.46 3.54 -21.68
C VAL A 55 9.62 3.71 -22.69
N GLY A 56 10.28 2.60 -23.03
CA GLY A 56 11.40 2.54 -23.99
C GLY A 56 12.76 2.36 -23.33
N HIS A 57 13.77 2.00 -24.13
CA HIS A 57 15.14 1.74 -23.65
C HIS A 57 15.26 0.68 -22.53
N GLY A 58 14.29 -0.24 -22.44
CA GLY A 58 14.21 -1.24 -21.39
C GLY A 58 13.85 -0.68 -20.01
N GLN A 59 13.32 0.55 -19.95
CA GLN A 59 12.80 1.15 -18.73
C GLN A 59 11.31 0.90 -18.58
N THR A 60 10.90 0.67 -17.34
CA THR A 60 9.51 0.46 -16.96
C THR A 60 9.07 1.60 -16.05
N GLU A 61 8.04 2.33 -16.48
CA GLU A 61 7.30 3.22 -15.58
C GLU A 61 6.38 2.37 -14.74
N TYR A 62 6.45 2.53 -13.42
CA TYR A 62 5.57 1.82 -12.51
C TYR A 62 4.91 2.78 -11.53
N THR A 63 3.73 2.38 -11.09
CA THR A 63 3.05 2.94 -9.93
C THR A 63 2.57 1.78 -9.07
N SER A 64 2.85 1.85 -7.77
CA SER A 64 2.34 0.91 -6.80
C SER A 64 1.72 1.63 -5.61
N ILE A 65 0.74 0.98 -4.99
CA ILE A 65 0.21 1.36 -3.68
C ILE A 65 0.69 0.31 -2.68
N GLY A 66 1.10 0.74 -1.49
CA GLY A 66 1.61 -0.16 -0.47
C GLY A 66 1.28 0.28 0.94
N TYR A 67 1.58 -0.61 1.89
CA TYR A 67 1.57 -0.37 3.31
C TYR A 67 2.97 -0.68 3.83
N SER A 68 3.68 0.35 4.28
CA SER A 68 5.07 0.24 4.74
C SER A 68 5.38 1.36 5.72
N ARG A 69 6.57 1.30 6.33
CA ARG A 69 7.00 2.23 7.35
C ARG A 69 7.45 3.56 6.74
N TRP A 70 6.71 4.62 7.02
CA TRP A 70 7.05 5.99 6.69
C TRP A 70 7.27 6.80 7.98
N GLU A 71 8.43 7.44 8.12
CA GLU A 71 8.78 8.25 9.30
C GLU A 71 8.52 7.54 10.64
N GLY A 72 8.82 6.25 10.69
CA GLY A 72 8.72 5.44 11.91
C GLY A 72 7.34 4.83 12.18
N ARG A 73 6.30 5.15 11.40
CA ARG A 73 4.95 4.56 11.50
C ARG A 73 4.55 3.87 10.20
N PHE A 74 3.75 2.82 10.27
CA PHE A 74 3.19 2.23 9.06
C PHE A 74 2.10 3.13 8.48
N ARG A 75 2.13 3.32 7.16
CA ARG A 75 1.22 4.19 6.41
C ARG A 75 0.91 3.56 5.05
N VAL A 76 -0.23 3.94 4.49
CA VAL A 76 -0.50 3.69 3.07
C VAL A 76 0.36 4.65 2.27
N ILE A 77 1.25 4.10 1.45
CA ILE A 77 2.19 4.83 0.61
C ILE A 77 1.88 4.57 -0.86
N VAL A 78 2.33 5.49 -1.71
CA VAL A 78 2.36 5.29 -3.15
C VAL A 78 3.78 5.57 -3.62
N SER A 79 4.28 4.65 -4.43
CA SER A 79 5.61 4.66 -5.05
C SER A 79 5.43 4.70 -6.55
N CYS A 80 6.10 5.62 -7.22
CA CYS A 80 6.11 5.68 -8.68
C CYS A 80 7.44 6.21 -9.19
N GLY A 81 7.84 5.73 -10.36
CA GLY A 81 9.11 6.12 -10.98
C GLY A 81 9.32 5.42 -12.31
N ILE A 82 10.42 5.78 -12.98
CA ILE A 82 10.89 5.13 -14.20
C ILE A 82 12.16 4.36 -13.85
N GLY A 83 11.99 3.07 -13.55
CA GLY A 83 13.06 2.23 -13.03
C GLY A 83 13.47 2.55 -11.57
N PRO A 84 14.45 1.81 -11.03
CA PRO A 84 14.77 1.83 -9.59
C PRO A 84 15.49 3.10 -9.11
N GLU A 85 16.03 3.93 -10.01
CA GLU A 85 16.79 5.13 -9.65
C GLU A 85 15.92 6.39 -9.48
N ASP A 86 14.67 6.36 -9.95
CA ASP A 86 13.75 7.51 -9.97
C ASP A 86 12.45 7.25 -9.19
N ASP A 87 12.50 6.37 -8.17
CA ASP A 87 11.33 6.11 -7.32
C ASP A 87 11.06 7.31 -6.39
N THR A 88 9.90 7.91 -6.58
CA THR A 88 9.30 8.79 -5.57
C THR A 88 8.28 8.00 -4.77
N THR A 89 8.59 7.78 -3.49
CA THR A 89 7.67 7.21 -2.51
C THR A 89 7.25 8.27 -1.50
N LYS A 90 5.94 8.36 -1.21
CA LYS A 90 5.41 9.19 -0.12
C LYS A 90 4.03 8.69 0.34
N PRO A 91 3.52 9.15 1.51
CA PRO A 91 2.20 8.77 1.99
C PRO A 91 1.10 9.10 0.98
N TRP A 92 0.10 8.23 0.86
CA TRP A 92 -1.01 8.37 -0.08
C TRP A 92 -1.71 9.72 0.04
N GLY A 93 -1.88 10.21 1.28
CA GLY A 93 -2.48 11.52 1.57
C GLY A 93 -1.69 12.72 1.02
N SER A 94 -0.38 12.58 0.79
CA SER A 94 0.51 13.64 0.28
C SER A 94 0.63 13.67 -1.24
N TRP A 95 0.00 12.74 -1.94
CA TRP A 95 -0.09 12.74 -3.41
C TRP A 95 -1.13 13.74 -3.93
N ASP A 96 -0.95 14.13 -5.19
CA ASP A 96 -1.94 14.93 -5.88
C ASP A 96 -3.25 14.15 -6.12
N ARG A 97 -4.26 14.88 -6.59
CA ARG A 97 -5.58 14.30 -6.88
C ARG A 97 -5.53 13.21 -7.94
N LYS A 98 -4.69 13.34 -8.97
CA LYS A 98 -4.61 12.38 -10.08
C LYS A 98 -4.11 11.04 -9.56
N MET A 99 -3.02 11.06 -8.79
CA MET A 99 -2.43 9.87 -8.20
C MET A 99 -3.35 9.21 -7.18
N LYS A 100 -4.05 10.00 -6.36
CA LYS A 100 -5.07 9.46 -5.45
C LYS A 100 -6.18 8.71 -6.19
N LEU A 101 -6.73 9.30 -7.25
CA LEU A 101 -7.79 8.67 -8.04
C LEU A 101 -7.30 7.46 -8.82
N LEU A 102 -6.05 7.48 -9.31
CA LEU A 102 -5.44 6.35 -10.02
C LEU A 102 -5.25 5.14 -9.11
N THR A 103 -4.82 5.37 -7.87
CA THR A 103 -4.43 4.31 -6.93
C THR A 103 -5.58 3.85 -6.03
N ALA A 104 -6.60 4.68 -5.81
CA ALA A 104 -7.75 4.36 -4.95
C ALA A 104 -8.45 3.02 -5.30
N PRO A 105 -8.65 2.64 -6.58
CA PRO A 105 -9.24 1.36 -6.94
C PRO A 105 -8.45 0.14 -6.45
N LYS A 106 -7.18 0.29 -6.10
CA LYS A 106 -6.29 -0.77 -5.60
C LYS A 106 -6.22 -0.88 -4.08
N LEU A 107 -6.95 -0.03 -3.35
CA LEU A 107 -7.03 -0.12 -1.89
C LEU A 107 -7.62 -1.47 -1.39
N PRO A 108 -8.68 -2.04 -2.00
CA PRO A 108 -9.17 -3.37 -1.60
C PRO A 108 -8.10 -4.47 -1.81
N ASP A 109 -7.48 -4.51 -2.99
CA ASP A 109 -6.40 -5.46 -3.31
C ASP A 109 -5.24 -5.34 -2.30
N LEU A 110 -4.93 -4.11 -1.85
CA LEU A 110 -3.90 -3.88 -0.83
C LEU A 110 -4.28 -4.51 0.51
N LEU A 111 -5.53 -4.40 0.95
CA LEU A 111 -5.99 -5.01 2.21
C LEU A 111 -5.92 -6.54 2.15
N GLU A 112 -6.33 -7.13 1.02
CA GLU A 112 -6.18 -8.57 0.79
C GLU A 112 -4.71 -8.98 0.83
N LYS A 113 -3.83 -8.21 0.19
CA LYS A 113 -2.39 -8.47 0.19
C LYS A 113 -1.78 -8.38 1.58
N ILE A 114 -2.20 -7.41 2.40
CA ILE A 114 -1.78 -7.30 3.80
C ILE A 114 -2.17 -8.56 4.58
N ALA A 115 -3.41 -9.03 4.43
CA ALA A 115 -3.86 -10.26 5.10
C ALA A 115 -3.00 -11.47 4.71
N VAL A 116 -2.69 -11.62 3.41
CA VAL A 116 -1.82 -12.68 2.91
C VAL A 116 -0.40 -12.60 3.49
N GLU A 117 0.19 -11.40 3.58
CA GLU A 117 1.52 -11.25 4.16
C GLU A 117 1.52 -11.51 5.68
N ILE A 118 0.44 -11.16 6.40
CA ILE A 118 0.29 -11.52 7.83
C ILE A 118 0.31 -13.05 8.00
N GLU A 119 -0.47 -13.78 7.20
CA GLU A 119 -0.52 -15.24 7.28
C GLU A 119 0.85 -15.86 7.00
N LYS A 120 1.51 -15.40 5.93
CA LYS A 120 2.83 -15.88 5.51
C LYS A 120 3.92 -15.59 6.55
N GLU A 121 3.96 -14.39 7.13
CA GLU A 121 4.91 -14.08 8.20
C GLU A 121 4.64 -14.90 9.46
N THR A 122 3.36 -15.14 9.78
CA THR A 122 2.97 -15.97 10.94
C THR A 122 3.45 -17.41 10.74
N GLU A 123 3.21 -18.01 9.57
CA GLU A 123 3.66 -19.37 9.26
C GLU A 123 5.19 -19.48 9.33
N ALA A 124 5.91 -18.53 8.70
CA ALA A 124 7.36 -18.49 8.73
C ALA A 124 7.92 -18.35 10.16
N ALA A 125 7.29 -17.53 11.00
CA ALA A 125 7.68 -17.37 12.40
C ALA A 125 7.45 -18.64 13.22
N LEU A 126 6.34 -19.34 13.02
CA LEU A 126 6.05 -20.62 13.69
C LEU A 126 7.04 -21.71 13.28
N GLU A 127 7.38 -21.81 12.00
CA GLU A 127 8.41 -22.73 11.52
C GLU A 127 9.77 -22.42 12.15
N ALA A 128 10.18 -21.15 12.16
CA ALA A 128 11.44 -20.72 12.74
C ALA A 128 11.50 -21.05 14.24
N ALA A 129 10.43 -20.75 14.99
CA ALA A 129 10.32 -21.06 16.42
C ALA A 129 10.43 -22.57 16.69
N SER A 130 9.80 -23.41 15.86
CA SER A 130 9.88 -24.87 15.94
C SER A 130 11.32 -25.37 15.71
N ARG A 131 12.00 -24.87 14.66
CA ARG A 131 13.39 -25.23 14.34
C ARG A 131 14.35 -24.83 15.47
N VAL A 132 14.21 -23.63 16.02
CA VAL A 132 15.04 -23.15 17.14
C VAL A 132 14.79 -23.98 18.39
N SER A 133 13.53 -24.28 18.71
CA SER A 133 13.18 -25.10 19.87
C SER A 133 13.76 -26.51 19.78
N ALA A 134 13.69 -27.14 18.60
CA ALA A 134 14.29 -28.45 18.36
C ALA A 134 15.83 -28.43 18.49
N ALA A 135 16.48 -27.40 17.96
CA ALA A 135 17.93 -27.23 18.07
C ALA A 135 18.38 -27.04 19.54
N LEU A 136 17.68 -26.20 20.30
CA LEU A 136 17.96 -25.99 21.73
C LEU A 136 17.72 -27.26 22.55
N GLY A 137 16.64 -28.01 22.29
CA GLY A 137 16.38 -29.30 22.95
C GLY A 137 17.47 -30.35 22.67
N ALA A 138 18.03 -30.37 21.46
CA ALA A 138 19.14 -31.27 21.13
C ALA A 138 20.44 -30.90 21.85
N LEU A 139 20.67 -29.62 22.12
CA LEU A 139 21.84 -29.14 22.87
C LEU A 139 21.75 -29.46 24.36
N THR A 140 20.56 -29.35 24.98
CA THR A 140 20.37 -29.66 26.40
C THR A 140 20.47 -31.16 26.70
N MET A 141 20.02 -32.04 25.79
CA MET A 141 20.15 -33.50 25.98
C MET A 141 21.58 -34.04 25.81
N LYS A 142 22.44 -33.39 25.03
CA LYS A 142 23.85 -33.81 24.88
C LYS A 142 24.74 -33.46 26.08
N GLY A 143 24.32 -32.52 26.94
CA GLY A 143 25.07 -32.12 28.15
C GLY A 143 24.78 -32.92 29.42
N GLY A 144 23.79 -33.83 29.40
CA GLY A 144 23.27 -34.52 30.59
C GLY A 144 23.93 -35.87 30.94
N LYS A 145 25.02 -36.27 30.28
CA LYS A 145 25.78 -37.47 30.69
C LYS A 145 27.00 -37.05 31.51
N LYS A 146 26.84 -37.02 32.83
CA LYS A 146 27.93 -37.20 33.81
C LYS A 146 27.48 -38.22 34.84
#